data_AF-A0AAW4HJY5-F1
#
_entry.id   AF-A0AAW4HJY5-F1
#
_cell.length_a   1.000
_cell.length_b   1.000
_cell.length_c   1.000
_cell.angle_alpha   90.00
_cell.angle_beta   90.00
_cell.angle_gamma   90.00
#
_symmetry.space_group_name_H-M   'P 1'
#
loop_
_entity.id
_entity.type
_entity.pdbx_description
1 polymer ?
#
loop_
_entity_poly.entity_id
_entity_poly.type
_entity_poly.pdbx_seq_one_letter_code
_entity_poly.pdbx_strand_id
1 'polypeptide(L)'
;NALIRYWQQLDILEDIKWHCVDDNKQYKQILEKERIYKFLLGLNKELDEVRGRILSINPLPSVREVFSEVCREESRKKLMLG
;
A
#
# COMPACT_ATOMS: atom_id res chain seq x y z
N ASN A 1 -12.72 3.92 3.38
CA ASN A 1 -11.29 3.75 3.07
C ASN A 1 -10.99 4.48 1.76
N ALA A 2 -10.65 5.77 1.83
CA ALA A 2 -10.55 6.66 0.66
C ALA A 2 -9.35 6.35 -0.24
N LEU A 3 -8.24 5.88 0.34
CA LEU A 3 -7.02 5.58 -0.41
C LEU A 3 -7.22 4.45 -1.42
N ILE A 4 -7.88 3.36 -1.01
CA ILE A 4 -8.23 2.25 -1.92
C ILE A 4 -9.09 2.77 -3.09
N ARG A 5 -10.05 3.66 -2.81
CA ARG A 5 -10.91 4.26 -3.82
C ARG A 5 -10.12 5.12 -4.81
N TYR A 6 -9.16 5.92 -4.34
CA TYR A 6 -8.31 6.72 -5.22
C TYR A 6 -7.43 5.85 -6.12
N TRP A 7 -6.84 4.78 -5.59
CA TRP A 7 -6.07 3.84 -6.42
C TRP A 7 -6.94 3.16 -7.48
N GLN A 8 -8.16 2.75 -7.12
CA GLN A 8 -9.12 2.21 -8.09
C GLN A 8 -9.49 3.23 -9.18
N GLN A 9 -9.60 4.51 -8.84
CA GLN A 9 -9.86 5.55 -9.85
C GLN A 9 -8.65 5.73 -10.78
N LEU A 10 -7.42 5.67 -10.26
CA LEU A 10 -6.21 5.71 -11.07
C LEU A 10 -6.11 4.49 -11.99
N ASP A 11 -6.47 3.30 -11.50
CA ASP A 11 -6.51 2.07 -12.31
C ASP A 11 -7.44 2.20 -13.53
N ILE A 12 -8.56 2.91 -13.39
CA ILE A 12 -9.51 3.15 -14.49
C ILE A 12 -8.92 4.13 -15.52
N LEU A 13 -8.14 5.12 -15.07
CA LEU A 13 -7.50 6.10 -15.95
C LEU A 13 -6.30 5.49 -16.69
N GLU A 14 -5.63 4.51 -16.09
CA GLU A 14 -4.50 3.77 -16.65
C GLU A 14 -4.93 2.49 -17.40
N ASP A 15 -6.07 2.52 -18.12
CA ASP A 15 -6.55 1.38 -18.93
C ASP A 15 -5.65 1.14 -20.16
N ILE A 16 -4.47 0.56 -19.90
CA ILE A 16 -3.49 0.16 -20.89
C ILE A 16 -3.96 -1.15 -21.51
N LYS A 17 -4.09 -1.18 -22.85
CA LYS A 17 -4.36 -2.41 -23.59
C LYS A 17 -3.09 -3.24 -23.69
N TRP A 18 -3.03 -4.31 -22.91
CA TRP A 18 -1.94 -5.28 -22.94
C TRP A 18 -2.15 -6.33 -24.03
N HIS A 19 -1.10 -6.63 -24.79
CA HIS A 19 -1.11 -7.71 -25.77
C HIS A 19 -0.82 -9.09 -25.15
N CYS A 20 -0.08 -9.11 -24.04
CA CYS A 20 0.31 -10.31 -23.31
C CYS A 20 -0.32 -10.30 -21.91
N VAL A 21 -0.96 -11.40 -21.52
CA VAL A 21 -1.61 -11.55 -20.21
C VAL A 21 -0.59 -11.64 -19.08
N ASP A 22 0.55 -12.29 -19.33
CA ASP A 22 1.62 -12.44 -18.35
C ASP A 22 2.29 -11.10 -18.05
N ASP A 23 2.55 -10.28 -19.07
CA ASP A 23 3.10 -8.92 -18.90
C ASP A 23 2.15 -8.03 -18.10
N ASN A 24 0.84 -8.10 -18.37
CA ASN A 24 -0.17 -7.38 -17.60
C ASN A 24 -0.13 -7.78 -16.12
N LYS A 25 -0.05 -9.08 -15.84
CA LYS A 25 0.02 -9.60 -14.47
C LYS A 25 1.29 -9.13 -13.77
N GLN A 26 2.44 -9.19 -14.45
CA GLN A 26 3.72 -8.72 -13.90
C GLN A 26 3.71 -7.21 -13.66
N TYR A 27 3.16 -6.42 -14.57
CA TYR A 27 3.01 -4.98 -14.42
C TYR A 27 2.14 -4.63 -13.21
N LYS A 28 0.99 -5.30 -13.05
CA LYS A 28 0.12 -5.11 -11.87
C LYS A 28 0.84 -5.40 -10.55
N GLN A 29 1.69 -6.43 -10.51
CA GLN A 29 2.51 -6.73 -9.32
C GLN A 29 3.55 -5.64 -9.05
N ILE A 30 4.16 -5.06 -10.10
CA ILE A 30 5.11 -3.95 -9.97
C ILE A 30 4.39 -2.70 -9.44
N LEU A 31 3.24 -2.35 -10.03
CA LEU A 31 2.42 -1.23 -9.59
C LEU A 31 1.96 -1.38 -8.15
N GLU A 32 1.53 -2.57 -7.74
CA GLU A 32 1.09 -2.81 -6.36
C GLU A 32 2.26 -2.57 -5.38
N LYS A 33 3.45 -3.08 -5.69
CA LYS A 33 4.66 -2.81 -4.91
C LYS A 33 4.98 -1.32 -4.87
N GLU A 34 4.96 -0.64 -6.01
CA GLU A 34 5.23 0.79 -6.10
C GLU A 34 4.26 1.61 -5.24
N ARG A 35 2.96 1.26 -5.25
CA ARG A 35 1.92 1.89 -4.42
C ARG A 35 2.19 1.69 -2.94
N ILE A 36 2.61 0.50 -2.53
CA ILE A 36 3.02 0.23 -1.14
C ILE A 36 4.19 1.13 -0.76
N TYR A 37 5.25 1.18 -1.56
CA TYR A 37 6.41 2.02 -1.25
C TYR A 37 6.04 3.51 -1.19
N LYS A 38 5.30 4.04 -2.17
CA LYS A 38 4.84 5.44 -2.17
C LYS A 38 3.99 5.75 -0.94
N PHE A 39 3.07 4.86 -0.57
CA PHE A 39 2.26 5.02 0.63
C PHE A 39 3.12 5.04 1.90
N LEU A 40 4.03 4.07 2.05
CA LEU A 40 4.91 3.97 3.21
C LEU A 40 5.86 5.17 3.34
N LEU A 41 6.39 5.68 2.22
CA LEU A 41 7.22 6.89 2.18
C LEU A 41 6.46 8.14 2.63
N GLY A 42 5.15 8.20 2.40
CA GLY A 42 4.30 9.30 2.83
C GLY A 42 3.87 9.27 4.30
N LEU A 43 4.19 8.21 5.04
CA LEU A 43 3.81 8.10 6.46
C LEU A 43 4.64 9.02 7.36
N ASN A 44 4.01 9.54 8.43
CA ASN A 44 4.70 10.29 9.48
C ASN A 44 5.81 9.43 10.13
N LYS A 45 6.89 10.08 10.61
CA LYS A 45 8.03 9.45 11.30
C LYS A 45 7.64 8.65 12.54
N GLU A 46 6.54 9.04 13.18
CA GLU A 46 5.99 8.28 14.31
C GLU A 46 5.58 6.85 13.93
N LEU A 47 5.38 6.56 12.64
CA LEU A 47 5.01 5.24 12.12
C LEU A 47 6.22 4.45 11.58
N ASP A 48 7.45 4.89 11.85
CA ASP A 48 8.67 4.23 11.35
C ASP A 48 8.77 2.76 11.78
N GLU A 49 8.33 2.42 13.00
CA GLU A 49 8.30 1.04 13.49
C GLU A 49 7.39 0.15 12.63
N VAL A 50 6.16 0.60 12.35
CA VAL A 50 5.23 -0.17 11.50
C VAL A 50 5.72 -0.21 10.06
N ARG A 51 6.33 0.88 9.56
CA ARG A 51 6.98 0.91 8.24
C ARG A 51 8.06 -0.16 8.14
N GLY A 52 8.97 -0.23 9.11
CA GLY A 52 10.05 -1.23 9.15
C GLY A 52 9.53 -2.66 9.23
N ARG A 53 8.49 -2.91 10.04
CA ARG A 53 7.84 -4.23 10.11
C ARG A 53 7.24 -4.64 8.77
N ILE A 54 6.48 -3.76 8.13
CA ILE A 54 5.85 -4.05 6.83
C ILE A 54 6.90 -4.37 5.77
N LEU A 55 7.99 -3.59 5.70
CA LEU A 55 9.09 -3.81 4.75
C LEU A 55 9.88 -5.10 5.00
N SER A 56 9.78 -5.67 6.20
CA SER A 56 10.44 -6.93 6.55
C SER A 56 9.62 -8.18 6.16
N ILE A 57 8.38 -8.02 5.72
CA ILE A 57 7.50 -9.14 5.34
C ILE A 57 7.83 -9.57 3.89
N ASN A 58 8.03 -10.87 3.69
CA ASN A 58 8.29 -11.46 2.37
C ASN A 58 7.38 -12.68 2.10
N PRO A 59 6.58 -12.68 1.02
CA PRO A 59 6.40 -11.58 0.07
C PRO A 59 5.70 -10.38 0.72
N LEU A 60 5.92 -9.17 0.17
CA LEU A 60 5.26 -7.97 0.66
C LEU A 60 3.73 -8.17 0.71
N PRO A 61 3.07 -7.69 1.77
CA PRO A 61 1.61 -7.77 1.90
C PRO A 61 0.92 -6.88 0.85
N SER A 62 -0.37 -7.09 0.62
CA SER A 62 -1.16 -6.27 -0.29
C SER A 62 -1.33 -4.83 0.20
N VAL A 63 -1.66 -3.90 -0.70
CA VAL A 63 -1.96 -2.49 -0.35
C VAL A 63 -3.04 -2.38 0.74
N ARG A 64 -4.04 -3.27 0.71
CA ARG A 64 -5.13 -3.28 1.69
C ARG A 64 -4.65 -3.69 3.08
N GLU A 65 -3.81 -4.73 3.16
CA GLU A 65 -3.24 -5.20 4.42
C GLU A 65 -2.30 -4.14 5.02
N VAL A 66 -1.43 -3.56 4.19
CA VAL A 66 -0.56 -2.45 4.55
C VAL A 66 -1.36 -1.28 5.14
N PHE A 67 -2.44 -0.86 4.47
CA PHE A 67 -3.29 0.22 4.96
C PHE A 67 -3.95 -0.13 6.30
N SER A 68 -4.44 -1.37 6.43
CA SER A 68 -5.12 -1.83 7.65
C SER A 68 -4.17 -1.89 8.85
N GLU A 69 -2.94 -2.35 8.62
CA GLU A 69 -1.87 -2.39 9.61
C GLU A 69 -1.53 -0.98 10.13
N VAL A 70 -1.35 -0.03 9.21
CA VAL A 70 -1.03 1.37 9.55
C VAL A 70 -2.17 2.02 10.34
N CYS A 71 -3.42 1.88 9.90
CA CYS A 71 -4.56 2.44 10.63
C CYS A 71 -4.72 1.83 12.03
N ARG A 72 -4.42 0.54 12.17
CA ARG A 72 -4.44 -0.13 13.49
C ARG A 72 -3.38 0.47 14.41
N GLU A 73 -2.16 0.67 13.91
CA GLU A 73 -1.07 1.25 14.70
C GLU A 73 -1.32 2.71 15.05
N GLU A 74 -1.86 3.52 14.14
CA GLU A 74 -2.29 4.89 14.46
C GLU A 74 -3.34 4.91 15.58
N SER A 75 -4.33 4.02 15.51
CA SER A 75 -5.40 3.92 16.52
C SER A 75 -4.83 3.49 17.88
N ARG A 76 -3.92 2.52 17.89
CA ARG A 76 -3.22 2.07 19.10
C ARG A 76 -2.41 3.20 19.73
N LYS A 77 -1.66 3.96 18.94
CA LYS A 77 -0.86 5.10 19.45
C LYS A 77 -1.73 6.21 20.02
N LYS A 78 -2.86 6.53 19.37
CA LYS A 78 -3.83 7.50 19.91
C LYS A 78 -4.36 7.10 21.29
N LEU A 79 -4.63 5.81 21.50
CA LEU A 79 -5.09 5.30 22.80
C LEU A 79 -4.01 5.33 23.89
N MET A 80 -2.73 5.20 23.52
CA MET A 80 -1.62 5.27 24.48
C MET A 80 -1.24 6.69 24.90
N LEU A 81 -1.73 7.71 24.17
CA LEU A 81 -1.46 9.12 24.43
C LEU A 81 -2.62 9.84 25.14
N GLY A 82 -3.71 9.13 25.45
CA GLY A 82 -4.84 9.63 26.25
C GLY A 82 -4.84 9.03 27.65
#